data_AF-A0A3C0QI07-F1
#
_entry.id   AF-A0A3C0QI07-F1
#
_cell.length_a   1.000
_cell.length_b   1.000
_cell.length_c   1.000
_cell.angle_alpha   90.00
_cell.angle_beta   90.00
_cell.angle_gamma   90.00
#
_symmetry.space_group_name_H-M   'P 1'
#
loop_
_entity.id
_entity.type
_entity.pdbx_description
1 polymer ?
#
loop_
_entity_poly.entity_id
_entity_poly.type
_entity_poly.pdbx_seq_one_letter_code
_entity_poly.pdbx_strand_id
1 'polypeptide(L)'
;TGTYLNSMIFWGENIVKGGRPGEIRSLRLIKNLIKKGLKFSKCSILSGPEIKKRTINIKKENIKCIKNEGIEYFEVFPGEFFIKANKGREITKLYILPDGRDSDEMYVYGFENSLSEDMQTNLIRKIKGFENSFITRPGYGIEYGCLSPFQTNETLESKKIKGLFFAGRINRTYKYEESLEQGLLAGINAYNKVKGIEMINSI
;
A
#
# COMPACT_ATOMS: atom_id res chain seq x y z
N THR A 1 12.07 5.46 0.37
CA THR A 1 11.60 6.50 -0.58
C THR A 1 10.21 6.13 -1.05
N GLY A 2 9.25 5.95 -0.16
CA GLY A 2 8.16 4.99 -0.43
C GLY A 2 8.63 3.55 -0.20
N THR A 3 8.02 2.59 -0.89
CA THR A 3 8.23 1.14 -0.74
C THR A 3 9.45 0.58 -1.49
N TYR A 4 10.30 1.42 -2.08
CA TYR A 4 11.37 0.99 -3.00
C TYR A 4 12.67 0.55 -2.32
N LEU A 5 12.88 0.90 -1.06
CA LEU A 5 14.19 0.79 -0.43
C LEU A 5 14.48 -0.68 -0.08
N ASN A 6 15.45 -1.32 -0.74
CA ASN A 6 15.79 -2.75 -0.57
C ASN A 6 14.57 -3.66 -0.50
N SER A 7 13.66 -3.47 -1.44
CA SER A 7 12.34 -4.10 -1.40
C SER A 7 12.27 -5.42 -2.15
N MET A 8 11.22 -6.17 -1.84
CA MET A 8 10.79 -7.36 -2.58
C MET A 8 9.27 -7.49 -2.52
N ILE A 9 8.70 -7.96 -3.61
CA ILE A 9 7.27 -8.22 -3.80
C ILE A 9 7.08 -9.73 -3.78
N PHE A 10 6.00 -10.20 -3.15
CA PHE A 10 5.72 -11.62 -3.03
C PHE A 10 4.23 -11.93 -3.13
N TRP A 11 3.89 -13.03 -3.80
CA TRP A 11 2.54 -13.59 -3.87
C TRP A 11 2.64 -15.11 -4.10
N GLY A 12 2.05 -15.89 -3.21
CA GLY A 12 2.31 -17.33 -3.13
C GLY A 12 3.80 -17.61 -2.93
N GLU A 13 4.38 -18.43 -3.78
CA GLU A 13 5.83 -18.75 -3.77
C GLU A 13 6.67 -17.79 -4.62
N ASN A 14 6.03 -16.89 -5.39
CA ASN A 14 6.72 -15.96 -6.26
C ASN A 14 7.34 -14.83 -5.43
N ILE A 15 8.60 -14.50 -5.74
CA ILE A 15 9.31 -13.37 -5.13
C ILE A 15 10.03 -12.58 -6.23
N VAL A 16 9.73 -11.28 -6.32
CA VAL A 16 10.34 -10.37 -7.29
C VAL A 16 11.01 -9.21 -6.57
N LYS A 17 12.22 -8.86 -7.01
CA LYS A 17 12.99 -7.72 -6.47
C LYS A 17 12.50 -6.42 -7.12
N GLY A 18 11.49 -5.78 -6.54
CA GLY A 18 10.93 -4.53 -7.06
C GLY A 18 10.37 -3.62 -5.97
N GLY A 19 10.20 -2.34 -6.28
CA GLY A 19 9.57 -1.34 -5.40
C GLY A 19 8.05 -1.27 -5.53
N ARG A 20 7.56 -1.66 -6.71
CA ARG A 20 6.18 -1.90 -7.11
C ARG A 20 6.20 -2.90 -8.28
N PRO A 21 5.07 -3.56 -8.63
CA PRO A 21 5.03 -4.45 -9.79
C PRO A 21 5.55 -3.76 -11.04
N GLY A 22 6.50 -4.40 -11.75
CA GLY A 22 7.15 -3.82 -12.93
C GLY A 22 8.25 -2.78 -12.65
N GLU A 23 8.46 -2.38 -11.40
CA GLU A 23 9.40 -1.31 -11.06
C GLU A 23 10.63 -1.79 -10.27
N ILE A 24 11.80 -1.25 -10.59
CA ILE A 24 13.06 -1.57 -9.92
C ILE A 24 13.12 -1.07 -8.47
N ARG A 25 13.96 -1.70 -7.64
CA ARG A 25 14.19 -1.30 -6.24
C ARG A 25 15.45 -0.44 -6.05
N SER A 26 15.49 0.35 -4.97
CA SER A 26 16.65 1.15 -4.59
C SER A 26 17.55 0.42 -3.59
N LEU A 27 18.73 -0.01 -4.04
CA LEU A 27 19.74 -0.71 -3.21
C LEU A 27 20.92 0.15 -2.80
N ARG A 28 21.41 1.02 -3.69
CA ARG A 28 22.61 1.83 -3.43
C ARG A 28 22.38 2.80 -2.26
N LEU A 29 21.19 3.40 -2.21
CA LEU A 29 20.83 4.36 -1.18
C LEU A 29 20.89 3.73 0.21
N ILE A 30 20.23 2.58 0.43
CA ILE A 30 20.23 1.95 1.77
C ILE A 30 21.63 1.56 2.22
N LYS A 31 22.48 1.06 1.31
CA LYS A 31 23.85 0.66 1.63
C LYS A 31 24.66 1.87 2.12
N ASN A 32 24.49 3.01 1.47
CA ASN A 32 25.17 4.24 1.88
C ASN A 32 24.64 4.79 3.22
N LEU A 33 23.32 4.75 3.45
CA LEU A 33 22.74 5.19 4.72
C LEU A 33 23.17 4.29 5.89
N ILE A 34 23.23 2.97 5.69
CA ILE A 34 23.76 2.02 6.68
C ILE A 34 25.24 2.28 6.96
N LYS A 35 26.06 2.55 5.93
CA LYS A 35 27.47 2.94 6.10
C LYS A 35 27.65 4.23 6.89
N LYS A 36 26.69 5.17 6.77
CA LYS A 36 26.63 6.38 7.61
C LYS A 36 26.01 6.13 8.99
N GLY A 37 25.74 4.86 9.31
CA GLY A 37 25.36 4.37 10.63
C GLY A 37 23.89 4.58 10.98
N LEU A 38 23.01 4.76 9.99
CA LEU A 38 21.56 4.67 10.16
C LEU A 38 21.12 3.21 10.17
N LYS A 39 20.14 2.88 11.02
CA LYS A 39 19.58 1.54 11.17
C LYS A 39 18.27 1.43 10.40
N PHE A 40 18.06 0.31 9.73
CA PHE A 40 16.85 0.02 8.98
C PHE A 40 16.28 -1.33 9.42
N SER A 41 14.97 -1.38 9.49
CA SER A 41 14.15 -2.57 9.72
C SER A 41 13.33 -2.87 8.46
N LYS A 42 12.70 -4.03 8.42
CA LYS A 42 11.72 -4.35 7.39
C LYS A 42 10.32 -3.88 7.81
N CYS A 43 9.60 -3.37 6.84
CA CYS A 43 8.18 -3.06 6.92
C CYS A 43 7.47 -3.78 5.77
N SER A 44 6.22 -4.19 6.02
CA SER A 44 5.44 -4.97 5.07
C SER A 44 4.06 -4.33 4.88
N ILE A 45 3.55 -4.38 3.65
CA ILE A 45 2.18 -4.01 3.33
C ILE A 45 1.61 -4.99 2.31
N LEU A 46 0.30 -5.19 2.34
CA LEU A 46 -0.45 -6.02 1.41
C LEU A 46 -1.29 -5.12 0.49
N SER A 47 -1.49 -5.57 -0.74
CA SER A 47 -2.36 -4.95 -1.73
C SER A 47 -3.41 -5.96 -2.19
N GLY A 48 -4.62 -5.48 -2.45
CA GLY A 48 -5.69 -6.27 -3.02
C GLY A 48 -5.47 -6.53 -4.52
N PRO A 49 -6.14 -7.54 -5.08
CA PRO A 49 -6.11 -7.78 -6.51
C PRO A 49 -6.93 -6.75 -7.28
N GLU A 50 -6.62 -6.62 -8.56
CA GLU A 50 -7.42 -5.88 -9.53
C GLU A 50 -8.11 -6.84 -10.50
N ILE A 51 -9.39 -6.61 -10.76
CA ILE A 51 -10.24 -7.45 -11.59
C ILE A 51 -10.86 -6.68 -12.76
N LYS A 52 -11.26 -7.37 -13.83
CA LYS A 52 -12.00 -6.73 -14.93
C LYS A 52 -13.47 -6.50 -14.58
N LYS A 53 -13.94 -5.25 -14.67
CA LYS A 53 -15.34 -4.86 -14.43
C LYS A 53 -16.31 -5.63 -15.32
N ARG A 54 -15.98 -5.81 -16.61
CA ARG A 54 -16.82 -6.58 -17.55
C ARG A 54 -17.03 -8.07 -17.19
N THR A 55 -16.22 -8.61 -16.28
CA THR A 55 -16.27 -10.05 -15.90
C THR A 55 -17.09 -10.32 -14.65
N ILE A 56 -17.62 -9.27 -14.01
CA ILE A 56 -18.47 -9.37 -12.82
C ILE A 56 -19.91 -8.94 -13.12
N ASN A 57 -20.85 -9.60 -12.46
CA ASN A 57 -22.27 -9.28 -12.53
C ASN A 57 -22.69 -8.43 -11.33
N ILE A 58 -22.63 -7.11 -11.51
CA ILE A 58 -22.95 -6.11 -10.48
C ILE A 58 -24.45 -6.01 -10.13
N LYS A 59 -25.34 -6.71 -10.85
CA LYS A 59 -26.80 -6.67 -10.62
C LYS A 59 -27.29 -7.69 -9.57
N LYS A 60 -26.38 -8.35 -8.85
CA LYS A 60 -26.74 -9.33 -7.81
C LYS A 60 -27.14 -8.64 -6.52
N GLU A 61 -28.04 -9.28 -5.78
CA GLU A 61 -28.60 -8.76 -4.51
C GLU A 61 -27.57 -8.52 -3.40
N ASN A 62 -26.43 -9.21 -3.42
CA ASN A 62 -25.33 -9.05 -2.46
C ASN A 62 -24.38 -7.89 -2.81
N ILE A 63 -24.69 -7.13 -3.87
CA ILE A 63 -23.88 -6.04 -4.40
C ILE A 63 -24.70 -4.75 -4.32
N LYS A 64 -24.18 -3.78 -3.58
CA LYS A 64 -24.78 -2.46 -3.45
C LYS A 64 -23.92 -1.45 -4.21
N CYS A 65 -24.52 -0.79 -5.21
CA CYS A 65 -23.89 0.35 -5.88
C CYS A 65 -23.92 1.57 -4.95
N ILE A 66 -22.78 2.24 -4.82
CA ILE A 66 -22.61 3.50 -4.09
C ILE A 66 -22.07 4.54 -5.06
N LYS A 67 -22.69 5.72 -5.05
CA LYS A 67 -22.26 6.87 -5.84
C LYS A 67 -21.92 8.00 -4.89
N ASN A 68 -20.67 8.46 -4.93
CA ASN A 68 -20.19 9.57 -4.12
C ASN A 68 -19.31 10.48 -4.97
N GLU A 69 -19.61 11.78 -5.01
CA GLU A 69 -18.81 12.80 -5.72
C GLU A 69 -18.44 12.43 -7.18
N GLY A 70 -19.36 11.76 -7.90
CA GLY A 70 -19.15 11.33 -9.28
C GLY A 70 -18.36 10.02 -9.45
N ILE A 71 -17.94 9.39 -8.36
CA ILE A 71 -17.32 8.06 -8.33
C ILE A 71 -18.38 7.01 -8.03
N GLU A 72 -18.46 5.99 -8.88
CA GLU A 72 -19.31 4.81 -8.67
C GLU A 72 -18.45 3.63 -8.23
N TYR A 73 -18.77 3.04 -7.08
CA TYR A 73 -18.11 1.84 -6.57
C TYR A 73 -19.13 0.88 -5.94
N PHE A 74 -18.72 -0.35 -5.68
CA PHE A 74 -19.64 -1.38 -5.20
C PHE A 74 -19.23 -1.92 -3.84
N GLU A 75 -20.16 -1.94 -2.90
CA GLU A 75 -20.05 -2.68 -1.65
C GLU A 75 -20.56 -4.10 -1.87
N VAL A 76 -19.76 -5.10 -1.51
CA VAL A 76 -20.05 -6.52 -1.77
C VAL A 76 -19.95 -7.31 -0.48
N PHE A 77 -20.99 -8.07 -0.17
CA PHE A 77 -20.90 -9.10 0.87
C PHE A 77 -20.24 -10.36 0.29
N PRO A 78 -19.04 -10.76 0.76
CA PRO A 78 -18.29 -11.86 0.16
C PRO A 78 -18.76 -13.25 0.61
N GLY A 79 -19.68 -13.32 1.58
CA GLY A 79 -20.18 -14.57 2.17
C GLY A 79 -19.38 -15.04 3.39
N GLU A 80 -19.99 -15.90 4.21
CA GLU A 80 -19.42 -16.38 5.47
C GLU A 80 -18.10 -17.15 5.32
N PHE A 81 -17.94 -17.87 4.20
CA PHE A 81 -16.73 -18.62 3.91
C PHE A 81 -15.50 -17.69 3.86
N PHE A 82 -15.67 -16.49 3.29
CA PHE A 82 -14.61 -15.51 3.15
C PHE A 82 -14.19 -14.90 4.50
N ILE A 83 -15.15 -14.76 5.41
CA ILE A 83 -14.92 -14.31 6.79
C ILE A 83 -14.07 -15.34 7.55
N LYS A 84 -14.46 -16.63 7.48
CA LYS A 84 -13.75 -17.73 8.15
C LYS A 84 -12.34 -17.92 7.60
N ALA A 85 -12.15 -17.73 6.29
CA ALA A 85 -10.83 -17.82 5.65
C ALA A 85 -9.85 -16.73 6.13
N ASN A 86 -10.35 -15.57 6.57
CA ASN A 86 -9.53 -14.43 7.00
C ASN A 86 -9.13 -14.42 8.49
N LYS A 87 -9.23 -15.58 9.19
CA LYS A 87 -8.65 -15.87 10.54
C LYS A 87 -8.43 -14.65 11.46
N GLY A 88 -9.50 -13.90 11.75
CA GLY A 88 -9.49 -12.83 12.77
C GLY A 88 -9.61 -11.39 12.25
N ARG A 89 -9.75 -11.16 10.95
CA ARG A 89 -10.26 -9.86 10.44
C ARG A 89 -11.77 -10.00 10.20
N GLU A 90 -12.58 -9.17 10.87
CA GLU A 90 -14.02 -9.03 10.57
C GLU A 90 -14.21 -8.29 9.24
N ILE A 91 -13.73 -8.90 8.14
CA ILE A 91 -14.03 -8.40 6.78
C ILE A 91 -15.48 -8.79 6.50
N THR A 92 -16.39 -7.96 6.95
CA THR A 92 -17.83 -8.11 6.69
C THR A 92 -18.14 -7.77 5.23
N LYS A 93 -17.37 -6.87 4.61
CA LYS A 93 -17.63 -6.33 3.28
C LYS A 93 -16.35 -6.10 2.50
N LEU A 94 -16.44 -6.28 1.19
CA LEU A 94 -15.44 -5.84 0.22
C LEU A 94 -15.94 -4.60 -0.52
N TYR A 95 -15.01 -3.78 -0.98
CA TYR A 95 -15.33 -2.63 -1.83
C TYR A 95 -14.62 -2.77 -3.17
N ILE A 96 -15.38 -2.66 -4.25
CA ILE A 96 -14.91 -2.80 -5.61
C ILE A 96 -14.84 -1.40 -6.19
N LEU A 97 -13.64 -0.84 -6.17
CA LEU A 97 -13.36 0.54 -6.51
C LEU A 97 -12.89 0.62 -7.96
N PRO A 98 -13.36 1.58 -8.77
CA PRO A 98 -12.80 1.80 -10.10
C PRO A 98 -11.35 2.26 -9.96
N ASP A 99 -10.45 1.65 -10.74
CA ASP A 99 -9.04 2.06 -10.75
C ASP A 99 -8.85 3.44 -11.43
N GLY A 100 -9.69 3.73 -12.42
CA GLY A 100 -9.71 5.02 -13.10
C GLY A 100 -11.03 5.24 -13.85
N ARG A 101 -11.28 6.49 -14.27
CA ARG A 101 -12.54 6.89 -14.93
C ARG A 101 -12.85 6.06 -16.17
N ASP A 102 -11.85 5.82 -17.01
CA ASP A 102 -11.97 5.11 -18.29
C ASP A 102 -11.35 3.70 -18.23
N SER A 103 -11.06 3.20 -17.02
CA SER A 103 -10.48 1.88 -16.82
C SER A 103 -11.57 0.82 -16.67
N ASP A 104 -11.36 -0.34 -17.30
CA ASP A 104 -12.13 -1.55 -17.04
C ASP A 104 -11.54 -2.35 -15.85
N GLU A 105 -10.53 -1.81 -15.16
CA GLU A 105 -9.94 -2.41 -13.96
C GLU A 105 -10.62 -1.88 -12.70
N MET A 106 -10.91 -2.80 -11.78
CA MET A 106 -11.49 -2.51 -10.48
C MET A 106 -10.60 -3.08 -9.38
N TYR A 107 -10.25 -2.27 -8.41
CA TYR A 107 -9.50 -2.69 -7.23
C TYR A 107 -10.43 -3.33 -6.18
N VAL A 108 -10.04 -4.48 -5.64
CA VAL A 108 -10.78 -5.21 -4.61
C VAL A 108 -10.26 -4.84 -3.22
N TYR A 109 -10.79 -3.74 -2.67
CA TYR A 109 -10.44 -3.27 -1.33
C TYR A 109 -11.08 -4.16 -0.25
N GLY A 110 -10.29 -4.47 0.79
CA GLY A 110 -10.65 -5.41 1.84
C GLY A 110 -10.23 -6.85 1.57
N PHE A 111 -9.61 -7.12 0.40
CA PHE A 111 -8.97 -8.41 0.09
C PHE A 111 -7.46 -8.28 -0.12
N GLU A 112 -6.80 -7.45 0.68
CA GLU A 112 -5.35 -7.31 0.68
C GLU A 112 -4.68 -8.60 1.17
N ASN A 113 -3.92 -9.26 0.29
CA ASN A 113 -3.37 -10.59 0.54
C ASN A 113 -2.05 -10.80 -0.22
N SER A 114 -1.40 -11.94 0.03
CA SER A 114 -0.21 -12.39 -0.71
C SER A 114 -0.33 -13.86 -1.09
N LEU A 115 -1.54 -14.34 -1.35
CA LEU A 115 -1.83 -15.71 -1.74
C LEU A 115 -1.36 -15.96 -3.18
N SER A 116 -1.25 -17.23 -3.58
CA SER A 116 -1.02 -17.54 -5.00
C SER A 116 -2.18 -17.05 -5.86
N GLU A 117 -1.90 -16.75 -7.12
CA GLU A 117 -2.90 -16.24 -8.07
C GLU A 117 -4.10 -17.19 -8.22
N ASP A 118 -3.85 -18.50 -8.26
CA ASP A 118 -4.90 -19.52 -8.31
C ASP A 118 -5.80 -19.48 -7.07
N MET A 119 -5.21 -19.33 -5.88
CA MET A 119 -5.98 -19.22 -4.64
C MET A 119 -6.83 -17.95 -4.63
N GLN A 120 -6.27 -16.82 -5.05
CA GLN A 120 -7.01 -15.56 -5.14
C GLN A 120 -8.19 -15.68 -6.11
N THR A 121 -7.95 -16.26 -7.29
CA THR A 121 -8.99 -16.51 -8.31
C THR A 121 -10.10 -17.40 -7.75
N ASN A 122 -9.73 -18.50 -7.10
CA ASN A 122 -10.69 -19.43 -6.51
C ASN A 122 -11.52 -18.79 -5.38
N LEU A 123 -10.93 -17.90 -4.58
CA LEU A 123 -11.64 -17.20 -3.52
C LEU A 123 -12.59 -16.14 -4.06
N ILE A 124 -12.16 -15.33 -5.02
CA ILE A 124 -13.00 -14.30 -5.63
C ILE A 124 -14.19 -14.93 -6.37
N ARG A 125 -13.98 -16.02 -7.10
CA ARG A 125 -15.05 -16.68 -7.86
C ARG A 125 -16.12 -17.37 -7.00
N LYS A 126 -15.88 -17.52 -5.69
CA LYS A 126 -16.91 -17.97 -4.74
C LYS A 126 -17.88 -16.87 -4.35
N ILE A 127 -17.57 -15.60 -4.63
CA ILE A 127 -18.44 -14.48 -4.35
C ILE A 127 -19.57 -14.47 -5.40
N LYS A 128 -20.82 -14.40 -4.93
CA LYS A 128 -22.00 -14.34 -5.81
C LYS A 128 -21.90 -13.12 -6.73
N GLY A 129 -21.97 -13.34 -8.04
CA GLY A 129 -21.77 -12.34 -9.09
C GLY A 129 -20.34 -12.23 -9.62
N PHE A 130 -19.36 -12.94 -9.03
CA PHE A 130 -17.96 -12.90 -9.40
C PHE A 130 -17.48 -14.25 -9.96
N GLU A 131 -18.40 -15.17 -10.29
CA GLU A 131 -18.09 -16.54 -10.69
C GLU A 131 -17.17 -16.60 -11.92
N ASN A 132 -17.28 -15.62 -12.82
CA ASN A 132 -16.44 -15.46 -14.01
C ASN A 132 -15.36 -14.38 -13.88
N SER A 133 -15.14 -13.86 -12.68
CA SER A 133 -14.19 -12.77 -12.44
C SER A 133 -12.80 -13.13 -12.97
N PHE A 134 -12.18 -12.16 -13.64
CA PHE A 134 -10.82 -12.24 -14.16
C PHE A 134 -9.91 -11.28 -13.39
N ILE A 135 -8.93 -11.82 -12.68
CA ILE A 135 -7.88 -11.06 -12.01
C ILE A 135 -6.88 -10.60 -13.08
N THR A 136 -6.69 -9.29 -13.17
CA THR A 136 -5.70 -8.65 -14.06
C THR A 136 -4.36 -8.46 -13.39
N ARG A 137 -4.37 -8.13 -12.09
CA ARG A 137 -3.19 -8.00 -11.26
C ARG A 137 -3.48 -8.72 -9.95
N PRO A 138 -2.71 -9.77 -9.59
CA PRO A 138 -2.90 -10.44 -8.32
C PRO A 138 -2.54 -9.50 -7.16
N GLY A 139 -3.26 -9.64 -6.06
CA GLY A 139 -2.86 -9.03 -4.79
C GLY A 139 -1.51 -9.56 -4.37
N TYR A 140 -0.70 -8.70 -3.76
CA TYR A 140 0.66 -9.03 -3.40
C TYR A 140 1.06 -8.39 -2.07
N GLY A 141 2.02 -9.00 -1.41
CA GLY A 141 2.76 -8.39 -0.33
C GLY A 141 4.01 -7.71 -0.83
N ILE A 142 4.40 -6.60 -0.19
CA ILE A 142 5.69 -5.96 -0.42
C ILE A 142 6.39 -5.71 0.90
N GLU A 143 7.64 -6.14 0.95
CA GLU A 143 8.57 -5.89 2.04
C GLU A 143 9.59 -4.86 1.62
N TYR A 144 9.86 -3.87 2.47
CA TYR A 144 10.79 -2.79 2.17
C TYR A 144 11.52 -2.31 3.43
N GLY A 145 12.64 -1.62 3.23
CA GLY A 145 13.43 -1.00 4.28
C GLY A 145 12.76 0.28 4.78
N CYS A 146 12.48 0.31 6.07
CA CYS A 146 12.01 1.48 6.80
C CYS A 146 13.00 1.83 7.91
N LEU A 147 13.12 3.11 8.24
CA LEU A 147 14.00 3.59 9.28
C LEU A 147 13.58 2.97 10.62
N SER A 148 14.56 2.49 11.39
CA SER A 148 14.25 2.03 12.76
C SER A 148 13.76 3.23 13.60
N PRO A 149 12.82 3.02 14.53
CA PRO A 149 12.21 4.11 15.32
C PRO A 149 13.23 5.01 16.03
N PHE A 150 12.79 6.23 16.35
CA PHE A 150 13.51 7.21 17.17
C PHE A 150 14.83 7.75 16.60
N GLN A 151 15.12 7.54 15.31
CA GLN A 151 16.33 8.07 14.64
C GLN A 151 16.16 9.48 14.04
N THR A 152 14.94 10.02 14.04
CA THR A 152 14.61 11.40 13.70
C THR A 152 14.18 12.16 14.94
N ASN A 153 14.32 13.49 14.92
CA ASN A 153 13.71 14.39 15.89
C ASN A 153 12.27 14.79 15.44
N GLU A 154 11.62 15.65 16.22
CA GLU A 154 10.28 16.17 15.92
C GLU A 154 10.25 17.01 14.63
N THR A 155 11.39 17.57 14.19
CA THR A 155 11.47 18.30 12.91
C THR A 155 11.64 17.38 11.70
N LEU A 156 11.60 16.06 11.90
CA LEU A 156 11.87 14.99 10.92
C LEU A 156 13.32 14.95 10.41
N GLU A 157 14.22 15.76 10.98
CA GLU A 157 15.66 15.71 10.72
C GLU A 157 16.26 14.46 11.38
N SER A 158 17.20 13.82 10.69
CA SER A 158 18.00 12.75 11.27
C SER A 158 18.77 13.25 12.48
N LYS A 159 18.68 12.52 13.60
CA LYS A 159 19.53 12.77 14.78
C LYS A 159 21.02 12.55 14.48
N LYS A 160 21.34 11.73 13.47
CA LYS A 160 22.72 11.32 13.13
C LYS A 160 23.34 12.15 12.01
N ILE A 161 22.55 12.49 10.99
CA ILE A 161 23.04 13.20 9.80
C ILE A 161 22.30 14.53 9.70
N LYS A 162 22.93 15.63 10.13
CA LYS A 162 22.33 16.97 10.06
C LYS A 162 22.03 17.36 8.61
N GLY A 163 20.86 17.98 8.40
CA GLY A 163 20.34 18.36 7.10
C GLY A 163 19.67 17.22 6.30
N LEU A 164 19.65 15.98 6.81
CA LEU A 164 18.94 14.87 6.18
C LEU A 164 17.58 14.65 6.83
N PHE A 165 16.51 14.80 6.05
CA PHE A 165 15.13 14.62 6.52
C PHE A 165 14.51 13.33 5.98
N PHE A 166 13.62 12.73 6.76
CA PHE A 166 12.88 11.53 6.37
C PHE A 166 11.38 11.77 6.47
N ALA A 167 10.61 11.31 5.47
CA ALA A 167 9.16 11.47 5.41
C ALA A 167 8.46 10.31 4.70
N GLY A 168 7.23 10.02 5.10
CA GLY A 168 6.35 9.01 4.50
C GLY A 168 6.70 7.58 4.89
N ARG A 169 6.46 6.61 4.00
CA ARG A 169 6.61 5.16 4.29
C ARG A 169 7.94 4.75 4.93
N ILE A 170 9.02 5.49 4.67
CA ILE A 170 10.32 5.23 5.28
C ILE A 170 10.29 5.45 6.80
N ASN A 171 9.41 6.34 7.30
CA ASN A 171 9.06 6.56 8.69
C ASN A 171 7.86 5.72 9.15
N ARG A 172 7.49 4.67 8.42
CA ARG A 172 6.47 3.69 8.81
C ARG A 172 5.03 4.24 8.79
N THR A 173 4.76 5.30 8.05
CA THR A 173 3.38 5.74 7.78
C THR A 173 2.60 4.67 7.02
N TYR A 174 1.29 4.61 7.27
CA TYR A 174 0.42 3.66 6.57
C TYR A 174 -0.46 4.33 5.52
N LYS A 175 -0.81 5.59 5.74
CA LYS A 175 -1.73 6.32 4.87
C LYS A 175 -1.00 7.30 3.95
N TYR A 176 -1.67 7.70 2.89
CA TYR A 176 -1.12 8.67 1.94
C TYR A 176 -1.06 10.06 2.57
N GLU A 177 -2.10 10.41 3.32
CA GLU A 177 -2.30 11.65 4.06
C GLU A 177 -1.15 11.86 5.07
N GLU A 178 -0.88 10.87 5.92
CA GLU A 178 0.25 10.89 6.87
C GLU A 178 1.59 11.09 6.14
N SER A 179 1.74 10.49 4.95
CA SER A 179 2.96 10.61 4.16
C SER A 179 3.12 12.00 3.53
N LEU A 180 2.00 12.61 3.13
CA LEU A 180 1.92 13.95 2.58
C LEU A 180 2.24 15.00 3.65
N GLU A 181 1.64 14.87 4.84
CA GLU A 181 1.88 15.75 5.99
C GLU A 181 3.37 15.76 6.36
N GLN A 182 3.98 14.58 6.52
CA GLN A 182 5.42 14.48 6.79
C GLN A 182 6.27 15.05 5.66
N GLY A 183 5.88 14.82 4.40
CA GLY A 183 6.61 15.32 3.24
C GLY A 183 6.64 16.85 3.20
N LEU A 184 5.50 17.49 3.46
CA LEU A 184 5.37 18.94 3.54
C LEU A 184 6.25 19.50 4.66
N LEU A 185 6.14 18.94 5.87
CA LEU A 185 6.93 19.38 7.02
C LEU A 185 8.44 19.23 6.79
N ALA A 186 8.87 18.06 6.28
CA ALA A 186 10.27 17.81 5.96
C ALA A 186 10.82 18.78 4.90
N GLY A 187 10.00 19.14 3.90
CA GLY A 187 10.35 20.13 2.89
C GLY A 187 10.53 21.53 3.47
N ILE A 188 9.58 21.98 4.30
CA ILE A 188 9.66 23.28 4.98
C ILE A 188 10.90 23.34 5.88
N ASN A 189 11.16 22.28 6.67
CA ASN A 189 12.30 22.25 7.57
C ASN A 189 13.64 22.14 6.84
N ALA A 190 13.70 21.46 5.69
CA ALA A 190 14.88 21.46 4.85
C ALA A 190 15.19 22.88 4.33
N TYR A 191 14.17 23.65 3.93
CA TYR A 191 14.34 25.06 3.56
C TYR A 191 14.79 25.91 4.75
N ASN A 192 14.10 25.81 5.89
CA ASN A 192 14.43 26.58 7.11
C ASN A 192 15.87 26.30 7.55
N LYS A 193 16.31 25.04 7.49
CA LYS A 193 17.68 24.63 7.81
C LYS A 193 18.73 25.33 6.95
N VAL A 194 18.47 25.46 5.64
CA VAL A 194 19.38 26.16 4.71
C VAL A 194 19.39 27.67 4.97
N LYS A 195 18.26 28.24 5.36
CA LYS A 195 18.12 29.68 5.64
C LYS A 195 18.51 30.09 7.06
N GLY A 196 18.81 29.15 7.94
CA GLY A 196 19.07 29.42 9.35
C GLY A 196 17.82 29.88 10.12
N ILE A 197 16.63 29.53 9.61
CA ILE A 197 15.34 29.80 10.25
C ILE A 197 15.04 28.65 11.21
N GLU A 198 14.31 28.93 12.29
CA GLU A 198 13.84 27.90 13.21
C GLU A 198 12.97 26.86 12.48
N MET A 199 13.21 25.58 12.78
CA MET A 199 12.46 24.47 12.19
C MET A 199 11.17 24.21 12.99
N ILE A 200 10.14 23.75 12.30
CA ILE A 200 8.82 23.45 12.86
C ILE A 200 8.79 21.99 13.34
N ASN A 201 8.27 21.75 14.54
CA ASN A 201 8.08 20.40 15.06
C ASN A 201 6.83 19.75 14.46
N SER A 202 6.88 18.44 14.27
CA SER A 202 5.70 17.62 14.00
C SER A 202 4.80 17.61 15.23
N ILE A 203 3.49 17.73 15.01
CA ILE A 203 2.45 17.60 16.03
C ILE A 203 2.46 16.19 16.63
#